data_AF-A0A1B0AS44-F1
#
_entry.id   AF-A0A1B0AS44-F1
#
_cell.length_a   1.000
_cell.length_b   1.000
_cell.length_c   1.000
_cell.angle_alpha   90.00
_cell.angle_beta   90.00
_cell.angle_gamma   90.00
#
_symmetry.space_group_name_H-M   'P 1'
#
loop_
_entity.id
_entity.type
_entity.pdbx_description
1 polymer ?
#
loop_
_entity_poly.entity_id
_entity_poly.type
_entity_poly.pdbx_seq_one_letter_code
_entity_poly.pdbx_strand_id
1 'polypeptide(L)'
;MQGGELNIVHNGKDDLQTEADRSAQRCIVAPLTKQFPKVKIIGEEELVDQSIREEWLVTEIDAELVKLNYPEEWSDVKEEDIVIWVDGTSEYTHGLLEHVTV
;
A
#
# COMPACT_ATOMS: atom_id res chain seq x y z
N MET A 1 24.61 7.51 12.79
CA MET A 1 23.57 7.37 11.76
C MET A 1 23.18 8.77 11.31
N GLN A 2 23.40 9.12 10.05
CA GLN A 2 22.74 10.29 9.47
C GLN A 2 21.27 9.92 9.32
N GLY A 3 20.37 10.59 10.04
CA GLY A 3 18.93 10.43 9.81
C GLY A 3 18.63 10.85 8.38
N GLY A 4 17.97 9.97 7.61
CA GLY A 4 17.48 10.32 6.28
C GLY A 4 16.45 11.44 6.35
N GLU A 5 16.24 12.15 5.24
CA GLU A 5 15.19 13.16 5.16
C GLU A 5 13.82 12.47 5.05
N LEU A 6 13.04 12.50 6.13
CA LEU A 6 11.73 11.83 6.21
C LEU A 6 10.64 12.55 5.43
N ASN A 7 10.86 13.81 5.02
CA ASN A 7 9.91 14.64 4.29
C ASN A 7 8.49 14.57 4.89
N ILE A 8 8.42 14.88 6.19
CA ILE A 8 7.19 14.77 6.98
C ILE A 8 6.18 15.83 6.50
N VAL A 9 4.95 15.39 6.27
CA VAL A 9 3.78 16.22 5.99
C VAL A 9 2.84 16.12 7.19
N HIS A 10 2.23 17.25 7.56
CA HIS A 10 1.23 17.31 8.63
C HIS A 10 -0.17 17.27 8.02
N ASN A 11 -0.85 16.13 8.16
CA ASN A 11 -2.22 15.94 7.66
C ASN A 11 -3.29 16.34 8.71
N GLY A 12 -2.87 16.63 9.94
CA GLY A 12 -3.76 17.04 11.02
C GLY A 12 -2.99 17.29 12.33
N LYS A 13 -3.73 17.50 13.41
CA LYS A 13 -3.14 17.54 14.74
C LYS A 13 -2.79 16.10 15.13
N ASP A 14 -1.50 15.84 15.30
CA ASP A 14 -0.91 14.53 15.66
C ASP A 14 -0.96 13.47 14.53
N ASP A 15 -1.17 13.90 13.28
CA ASP A 15 -1.13 13.03 12.10
C ASP A 15 0.07 13.39 11.21
N LEU A 16 1.12 12.57 11.34
CA LEU A 16 2.40 12.73 10.67
C LEU A 16 2.55 11.68 9.59
N GLN A 17 2.71 12.15 8.35
CA GLN A 17 2.93 11.31 7.18
C GLN A 17 4.36 11.48 6.69
N THR A 18 5.11 10.40 6.48
CA THR A 18 6.45 10.44 5.87
C THR A 18 6.41 10.18 4.37
N GLU A 19 7.54 10.42 3.68
CA GLU A 19 7.70 9.94 2.31
C GLU A 19 7.71 8.41 2.21
N ALA A 20 8.08 7.70 3.29
CA ALA A 20 8.03 6.25 3.31
C ALA A 20 6.57 5.76 3.24
N ASP A 21 5.66 6.37 4.00
CA ASP A 21 4.24 5.99 3.98
C ASP A 21 3.63 6.23 2.59
N ARG A 22 3.85 7.43 2.03
CA ARG A 22 3.42 7.76 0.65
C ARG A 22 4.01 6.80 -0.38
N SER A 23 5.30 6.48 -0.27
CA SER A 23 5.98 5.59 -1.22
C SER A 23 5.51 4.16 -1.10
N ALA A 24 5.32 3.65 0.12
CA ALA A 24 4.79 2.32 0.37
C ALA A 24 3.38 2.18 -0.22
N GLN A 25 2.50 3.16 0.02
CA GLN A 25 1.17 3.15 -0.57
C GLN A 25 1.23 3.17 -2.11
N ARG A 26 2.07 4.00 -2.74
CA ARG A 26 2.25 3.98 -4.21
C ARG A 26 2.71 2.62 -4.72
N CYS A 27 3.67 1.99 -4.05
CA CYS A 27 4.20 0.69 -4.41
C CYS A 27 3.17 -0.45 -4.27
N ILE A 28 2.16 -0.28 -3.41
CA ILE A 28 1.06 -1.25 -3.27
C ILE A 28 -0.06 -0.95 -4.26
N VAL A 29 -0.51 0.30 -4.34
CA VAL A 29 -1.70 0.71 -5.10
C VAL A 29 -1.46 0.60 -6.61
N ALA A 30 -0.30 1.00 -7.11
CA ALA A 30 -0.09 1.06 -8.56
C ALA A 30 -0.06 -0.32 -9.23
N PRO A 31 0.64 -1.35 -8.70
CA PRO A 31 0.58 -2.68 -9.29
C PRO A 31 -0.79 -3.34 -9.17
N LEU A 32 -1.49 -3.14 -8.03
CA LEU A 32 -2.86 -3.62 -7.86
C LEU A 32 -3.82 -2.99 -8.86
N THR A 33 -3.76 -1.67 -9.05
CA THR A 33 -4.60 -0.97 -10.03
C THR A 33 -4.29 -1.41 -11.46
N LYS A 34 -3.02 -1.72 -11.77
CA LYS A 34 -2.62 -2.22 -13.10
C LYS A 34 -3.13 -3.64 -13.37
N GLN A 35 -3.06 -4.53 -12.39
CA GLN A 35 -3.51 -5.92 -12.53
C GLN A 35 -5.03 -6.08 -12.39
N PHE A 36 -5.63 -5.26 -11.53
CA PHE A 36 -7.03 -5.26 -11.15
C PHE A 36 -7.62 -3.84 -11.32
N PRO A 37 -7.96 -3.44 -12.56
CA PRO A 37 -8.41 -2.08 -12.87
C PRO A 37 -9.82 -1.70 -12.37
N LYS A 38 -10.63 -2.67 -11.94
CA LYS A 38 -12.00 -2.52 -11.42
C LYS A 38 -12.09 -2.61 -9.90
N VAL A 39 -11.03 -3.09 -9.24
CA VAL A 39 -11.03 -3.16 -7.78
C VAL A 39 -11.06 -1.76 -7.17
N LYS A 40 -11.80 -1.60 -6.07
CA LYS A 40 -11.76 -0.35 -5.32
C LYS A 40 -10.63 -0.41 -4.29
N ILE A 41 -9.71 0.55 -4.33
CA ILE A 41 -8.63 0.66 -3.34
C ILE A 41 -8.80 1.96 -2.56
N ILE A 42 -8.75 1.87 -1.23
CA ILE A 42 -8.81 3.00 -0.30
C ILE A 42 -7.52 2.97 0.50
N GLY A 43 -6.68 3.97 0.31
CA GLY A 43 -5.46 4.16 1.11
C GLY A 43 -5.67 5.21 2.19
N GLU A 44 -4.90 5.11 3.27
CA GLU A 44 -4.79 6.15 4.30
C GLU A 44 -4.32 7.48 3.68
N GLU A 45 -3.30 7.41 2.80
CA GLU A 45 -2.61 8.60 2.34
C GLU A 45 -3.33 9.28 1.17
N GLU A 46 -3.53 10.59 1.28
CA GLU A 46 -3.99 11.42 0.15
C GLU A 46 -2.88 11.59 -0.89
N LEU A 47 -2.83 10.67 -1.86
CA LEU A 47 -1.87 10.72 -2.96
C LEU A 47 -2.35 11.66 -4.07
N VAL A 48 -1.65 12.79 -4.24
CA VAL A 48 -1.85 13.73 -5.36
C VAL A 48 -1.44 13.11 -6.70
N ASP A 49 -0.44 12.22 -6.68
CA ASP A 49 0.04 11.46 -7.83
C ASP A 49 0.29 10.00 -7.43
N GLN A 50 -0.24 9.09 -8.25
CA GLN A 50 -0.08 7.65 -8.13
C GLN A 50 0.93 7.09 -9.12
N SER A 51 1.63 7.94 -9.87
CA SER A 51 2.72 7.51 -10.74
C SER A 51 3.89 6.98 -9.91
N ILE A 52 4.45 5.87 -10.37
CA ILE A 52 5.58 5.18 -9.77
C ILE A 52 6.47 4.73 -10.92
N ARG A 53 7.78 4.65 -10.66
CA ARG A 53 8.74 4.22 -11.65
C ARG A 53 8.46 2.77 -12.07
N GLU A 54 8.58 2.48 -13.35
CA GLU A 54 8.23 1.16 -13.89
C GLU A 54 9.05 0.04 -13.23
N GLU A 55 10.30 0.32 -12.85
CA GLU A 55 11.16 -0.65 -12.15
C GLU A 55 10.69 -1.01 -10.73
N TRP A 56 9.76 -0.26 -10.15
CA TRP A 56 9.18 -0.56 -8.84
C TRP A 56 7.84 -1.29 -8.94
N LEU A 57 7.29 -1.45 -10.15
CA LEU A 57 6.05 -2.19 -10.35
C LEU A 57 6.30 -3.69 -10.20
N VAL A 58 5.71 -4.29 -9.17
CA VAL A 58 5.71 -5.74 -8.95
C VAL A 58 4.42 -6.32 -9.53
N THR A 59 4.52 -7.08 -10.61
CA THR A 59 3.34 -7.65 -11.30
C THR A 59 3.29 -9.17 -11.28
N GLU A 60 4.33 -9.78 -10.75
CA GLU A 60 4.45 -11.21 -10.55
C GLU A 60 3.51 -11.66 -9.43
N ILE A 61 2.69 -12.66 -9.73
CA ILE A 61 1.88 -13.36 -8.72
C ILE A 61 2.69 -14.58 -8.26
N ASP A 62 2.76 -14.80 -6.95
CA ASP A 62 3.38 -15.99 -6.39
C ASP A 62 2.66 -17.25 -6.88
N ALA A 63 3.38 -18.11 -7.59
CA ALA A 63 2.86 -19.34 -8.16
C ALA A 63 2.33 -20.32 -7.10
N GLU A 64 2.79 -20.23 -5.85
CA GLU A 64 2.26 -21.04 -4.75
C GLU A 64 0.88 -20.55 -4.29
N LEU A 65 0.57 -19.24 -4.38
CA LEU A 65 -0.75 -18.71 -4.06
C LEU A 65 -1.83 -19.22 -5.03
N VAL A 66 -1.48 -19.37 -6.30
CA VAL A 66 -2.39 -19.90 -7.34
C VAL A 66 -2.81 -21.35 -7.07
N LYS A 67 -2.01 -22.10 -6.32
CA LYS A 67 -2.30 -23.51 -5.95
C LYS A 67 -3.19 -23.63 -4.71
N LEU A 68 -3.44 -22.53 -3.99
CA LEU A 68 -4.28 -22.56 -2.81
C LEU A 68 -5.74 -22.75 -3.21
N ASN A 69 -6.43 -23.65 -2.50
CA ASN A 69 -7.88 -23.74 -2.60
C ASN A 69 -8.48 -22.54 -1.86
N TYR A 70 -9.41 -21.85 -2.51
CA TYR A 70 -10.25 -20.84 -1.87
C TYR A 70 -11.63 -21.42 -1.55
N PRO A 71 -12.33 -20.89 -0.53
CA PRO A 71 -13.71 -21.26 -0.22
C PRO A 71 -14.61 -21.16 -1.46
N GLU A 72 -15.46 -22.16 -1.69
CA GLU A 72 -16.39 -22.20 -2.83
C GLU A 72 -17.32 -20.98 -2.85
N GLU A 73 -17.61 -20.42 -1.67
CA GLU A 73 -18.37 -19.18 -1.47
C GLU A 73 -17.77 -17.96 -2.19
N TRP A 74 -16.49 -18.00 -2.58
CA TRP A 74 -15.80 -16.92 -3.27
C TRP A 74 -15.63 -17.16 -4.78
N SER A 75 -16.16 -18.27 -5.34
CA SER A 75 -15.97 -18.63 -6.75
C SER A 75 -16.52 -17.61 -7.73
N ASP A 76 -17.58 -16.91 -7.33
CA ASP A 76 -18.32 -15.98 -8.19
C ASP A 76 -18.02 -14.51 -7.85
N VAL A 77 -17.08 -14.26 -6.92
CA VAL A 77 -16.65 -12.90 -6.54
C VAL A 77 -15.99 -12.24 -7.75
N LYS A 78 -16.50 -11.07 -8.12
CA LYS A 78 -15.92 -10.26 -9.17
C LYS A 78 -14.95 -9.26 -8.57
N GLU A 79 -14.09 -8.76 -9.42
CA GLU A 79 -13.12 -7.74 -9.06
C GLU A 79 -13.78 -6.47 -8.50
N GLU A 80 -14.89 -6.03 -9.09
CA GLU A 80 -15.70 -4.90 -8.61
C GLU A 80 -16.40 -5.13 -7.25
N ASP A 81 -16.47 -6.39 -6.78
CA ASP A 81 -17.04 -6.73 -5.48
C ASP A 81 -15.98 -6.61 -4.35
N ILE A 82 -14.71 -6.42 -4.69
CA ILE A 82 -13.60 -6.35 -3.75
C ILE A 82 -13.24 -4.89 -3.43
N VAL A 83 -13.06 -4.61 -2.14
CA VAL A 83 -12.49 -3.36 -1.63
C VAL A 83 -11.22 -3.66 -0.85
N ILE A 84 -10.10 -3.10 -1.28
CA ILE A 84 -8.80 -3.23 -0.60
C ILE A 84 -8.57 -1.96 0.21
N TRP A 85 -8.27 -2.13 1.50
CA TRP A 85 -7.88 -1.05 2.40
C TRP A 85 -6.38 -1.13 2.65
N VAL A 86 -5.66 -0.04 2.37
CA VAL A 86 -4.21 0.08 2.58
C VAL A 86 -3.98 1.05 3.73
N ASP A 87 -3.40 0.56 4.81
CA ASP A 87 -3.05 1.33 6.00
C ASP A 87 -1.56 1.74 5.92
N GLY A 88 -1.25 2.97 6.30
CA GLY A 88 0.10 3.47 6.56
C GLY A 88 0.52 3.18 8.00
N THR A 89 1.72 3.62 8.38
CA THR A 89 2.27 3.35 9.72
C THR A 89 2.69 4.64 10.40
N SER A 90 1.89 5.12 11.35
CA SER A 90 2.25 6.31 12.13
C SER A 90 3.39 6.05 13.13
N GLU A 91 3.67 4.79 13.46
CA GLU A 91 4.60 4.37 14.52
C GLU A 91 6.04 4.80 14.25
N TYR A 92 6.44 4.85 12.97
CA TYR A 92 7.78 5.26 12.58
C TYR A 92 8.05 6.73 12.93
N THR A 93 7.08 7.62 12.74
CA THR A 93 7.22 9.05 13.07
C THR A 93 7.24 9.31 14.57
N HIS A 94 6.68 8.39 15.36
CA HIS A 94 6.69 8.43 16.82
C HIS A 94 7.95 7.79 17.44
N GLY A 95 8.91 7.33 16.62
CA GLY A 95 10.16 6.74 17.07
C GLY A 95 10.03 5.30 17.59
N LEU A 96 8.87 4.66 17.37
CA LEU A 96 8.61 3.26 17.71
C LEU A 96 9.15 2.34 16.60
N LEU A 97 10.46 2.42 16.35
CA LEU A 97 11.15 1.69 15.28
C LEU A 97 11.02 0.16 15.41
N GLU A 98 10.66 -0.33 16.59
CA GLU A 98 10.40 -1.75 16.86
C GLU A 98 9.00 -2.23 16.43
N HIS A 99 8.12 -1.31 16.05
CA HIS A 99 6.75 -1.59 15.58
C HIS A 99 6.59 -1.46 14.06
N VAL A 100 7.69 -1.21 13.34
CA VAL A 100 7.70 -0.92 11.91
C VAL A 100 8.88 -1.61 11.24
N THR A 101 8.63 -2.26 10.11
CA THR A 101 9.67 -2.79 9.22
C THR A 101 10.01 -1.78 8.14
N VAL A 102 11.29 -1.42 8.05
CA VAL A 102 11.87 -0.54 7.00
C VAL A 102 12.49 -1.38 5.90
#